data_AF-A0A9P8AYP2-F1
#
_entry.id   AF-A0A9P8AYP2-F1
#
_cell.length_a   1.000
_cell.length_b   1.000
_cell.length_c   1.000
_cell.angle_alpha   90.00
_cell.angle_beta   90.00
_cell.angle_gamma   90.00
#
_symmetry.space_group_name_H-M   'P 1'
#
loop_
_entity.id
_entity.type
_entity.pdbx_description
1 polymer ?
#
loop_
_entity_poly.entity_id
_entity_poly.type
_entity_poly.pdbx_seq_one_letter_code
_entity_poly.pdbx_strand_id
1 'polypeptide(L)'
;MGLFSFFQSNNENTNKENEQKDALQTLKSFIETRPSSQYTFDSERDSPRSTICRPSDSTDGSKECITIEMNSKKLFATMQSLGFFCALPVDPTQTYMECTPMHKS
;
A
#
# COMPACT_ATOMS: atom_id res chain seq x y z
N MET A 1 -49.31 15.98 14.41
CA MET A 1 -48.10 16.06 15.24
C MET A 1 -47.20 14.89 14.88
N GLY A 2 -45.95 15.17 14.50
CA GLY A 2 -44.90 14.16 14.31
C GLY A 2 -44.53 13.86 12.85
N LEU A 3 -43.97 14.84 12.13
CA LEU A 3 -43.15 14.56 10.94
C LEU A 3 -41.83 13.94 11.40
N PHE A 4 -41.58 12.68 11.07
CA PHE A 4 -40.24 12.09 11.14
C PHE A 4 -39.46 12.48 9.89
N SER A 5 -38.70 13.57 9.98
CA SER A 5 -37.62 13.87 9.05
C SER A 5 -36.42 12.98 9.40
N PHE A 6 -36.21 11.89 8.65
CA PHE A 6 -34.95 11.14 8.69
C PHE A 6 -34.00 11.66 7.60
N PHE A 7 -32.77 11.89 8.02
CA PHE A 7 -31.68 12.62 7.37
C PHE A 7 -31.27 12.09 5.98
N GLN A 8 -30.96 13.04 5.11
CA GLN A 8 -30.26 12.89 3.84
C GLN A 8 -28.74 12.88 4.12
N SER A 9 -28.02 11.83 3.73
CA SER A 9 -26.56 11.88 3.58
C SER A 9 -26.11 10.86 2.52
N ASN A 10 -25.79 11.35 1.32
CA ASN A 10 -25.17 10.58 0.25
C ASN A 10 -24.35 11.55 -0.61
N ASN A 11 -23.21 12.02 -0.09
CA ASN A 11 -22.22 12.78 -0.87
C ASN A 11 -20.79 12.65 -0.28
N GLU A 12 -20.36 11.43 0.04
CA GLU A 12 -18.98 11.15 0.49
C GLU A 12 -18.29 9.98 -0.25
N ASN A 13 -18.97 9.33 -1.21
CA ASN A 13 -18.42 8.12 -1.87
C ASN A 13 -17.55 8.39 -3.10
N THR A 14 -17.77 9.48 -3.84
CA THR A 14 -17.09 9.74 -5.12
C THR A 14 -15.64 10.21 -4.97
N ASN A 15 -15.29 10.91 -3.88
CA ASN A 15 -13.92 11.41 -3.68
C ASN A 15 -12.96 10.31 -3.20
N LYS A 16 -13.38 9.49 -2.22
CA LYS A 16 -12.56 8.38 -1.71
C LYS A 16 -12.25 7.33 -2.77
N GLU A 17 -13.16 7.08 -3.71
CA GLU A 17 -12.94 6.08 -4.75
C GLU A 17 -11.90 6.55 -5.79
N ASN A 18 -11.89 7.84 -6.12
CA ASN A 18 -10.93 8.41 -7.06
C ASN A 18 -9.52 8.50 -6.45
N GLU A 19 -9.39 8.92 -5.19
CA GLU A 19 -8.11 8.93 -4.46
C GLU A 19 -7.53 7.50 -4.33
N GLN A 20 -8.39 6.51 -4.10
CA GLN A 20 -7.96 5.12 -4.04
C GLN A 20 -7.51 4.55 -5.39
N LYS A 21 -8.13 4.97 -6.50
CA LYS A 21 -7.69 4.59 -7.85
C LYS A 21 -6.34 5.21 -8.18
N ASP A 22 -6.12 6.45 -7.78
CA ASP A 22 -4.85 7.16 -7.96
C ASP A 22 -3.70 6.51 -7.16
N ALA A 23 -3.95 6.22 -5.88
CA ALA A 23 -2.99 5.51 -5.02
C ALA A 23 -2.65 4.10 -5.56
N LEU A 24 -3.64 3.38 -6.08
CA LEU A 24 -3.44 2.07 -6.73
C LEU A 24 -2.60 2.19 -8.00
N GLN A 25 -2.88 3.20 -8.83
CA GLN A 25 -2.13 3.42 -10.07
C GLN A 25 -0.68 3.79 -9.77
N THR A 26 -0.45 4.65 -8.77
CA THR A 26 0.89 5.02 -8.30
C THR A 26 1.67 3.80 -7.82
N LEU A 27 1.05 2.94 -7.01
CA LEU A 27 1.67 1.69 -6.55
C LEU A 27 2.04 0.77 -7.73
N LYS A 28 1.11 0.59 -8.69
CA LYS A 28 1.35 -0.27 -9.85
C LYS A 28 2.51 0.24 -10.69
N SER A 29 2.52 1.53 -11.04
CA SER A 29 3.62 2.13 -11.80
C SER A 29 4.97 1.97 -11.09
N PHE A 30 4.99 2.10 -9.76
CA PHE A 30 6.20 1.88 -8.96
C PHE A 30 6.66 0.41 -8.94
N ILE A 31 5.73 -0.55 -8.99
CA ILE A 31 6.07 -1.98 -9.06
C ILE A 31 6.50 -2.38 -10.48
N GLU A 32 5.80 -1.89 -11.50
CA GLU A 32 6.07 -2.17 -12.91
C GLU A 32 7.46 -1.74 -13.35
N THR A 33 8.07 -0.76 -12.67
CA THR A 33 9.48 -0.39 -12.93
C THR A 33 10.42 -1.57 -12.65
N ARG A 34 10.16 -2.36 -11.60
CA ARG A 34 11.04 -3.44 -11.11
C ARG A 34 10.24 -4.60 -10.48
N PRO A 35 9.44 -5.35 -11.27
CA PRO A 35 8.50 -6.34 -10.74
C PRO A 35 9.17 -7.53 -10.06
N SER A 36 10.45 -7.79 -10.35
CA SER A 36 11.24 -8.86 -9.71
C SER A 36 12.00 -8.41 -8.46
N SER A 37 11.85 -7.15 -8.04
CA SER A 37 12.52 -6.62 -6.85
C SER A 37 11.84 -7.06 -5.56
N GLN A 38 12.61 -7.10 -4.47
CA GLN A 38 12.05 -7.11 -3.12
C GLN A 38 11.56 -5.69 -2.78
N TYR A 39 10.42 -5.62 -2.11
CA TYR A 39 9.84 -4.39 -1.60
C TYR A 39 9.69 -4.49 -0.09
N THR A 40 9.77 -3.35 0.59
CA THR A 40 9.43 -3.25 2.01
C THR A 40 8.40 -2.17 2.20
N PHE A 41 7.40 -2.37 3.05
CA PHE A 41 6.52 -1.27 3.42
C PHE A 41 6.33 -1.17 4.93
N ASP A 42 6.15 0.06 5.40
CA ASP A 42 5.85 0.37 6.78
C ASP A 42 4.74 1.43 6.84
N SER A 43 4.01 1.47 7.94
CA SER A 43 2.90 2.39 8.17
C SER A 43 2.74 2.61 9.66
N GLU A 44 2.58 3.87 10.06
CA GLU A 44 2.17 4.19 11.42
C GLU A 44 0.81 3.56 11.74
N ARG A 45 0.62 3.19 13.02
CA ARG A 45 -0.64 2.58 13.48
C ARG A 45 -1.82 3.48 13.12
N ASP A 46 -2.83 2.89 12.47
CA ASP A 46 -4.06 3.56 12.02
C ASP A 46 -3.85 4.69 10.98
N SER A 47 -2.65 4.81 10.40
CA SER A 47 -2.40 5.78 9.35
C SER A 47 -3.15 5.44 8.06
N PRO A 48 -3.75 6.44 7.39
CA PRO A 48 -4.31 6.24 6.05
C PRO A 48 -3.23 6.07 4.98
N ARG A 49 -1.95 6.26 5.34
CA ARG A 49 -0.80 6.27 4.43
C ARG A 49 0.23 5.23 4.82
N SER A 50 0.94 4.71 3.82
CA SER A 50 2.05 3.77 4.01
C SER A 50 3.21 4.18 3.13
N THR A 51 4.42 3.91 3.59
CA THR A 51 5.65 4.11 2.82
C THR A 51 6.08 2.77 2.26
N ILE A 52 6.29 2.67 0.95
CA ILE A 52 6.86 1.50 0.30
C ILE A 52 8.22 1.85 -0.29
N CYS A 53 9.18 0.95 -0.13
CA CYS A 53 10.56 1.12 -0.57
C CYS A 53 11.02 -0.06 -1.41
N ARG A 54 11.95 0.20 -2.32
CA ARG A 54 12.71 -0.80 -3.09
C ARG A 54 14.21 -0.45 -3.06
N PRO A 55 15.12 -1.41 -3.28
CA PRO A 55 16.52 -1.12 -3.54
C PRO A 55 16.68 -0.12 -4.70
N SER A 56 17.53 0.88 -4.50
CA SER A 56 17.96 1.78 -5.56
C SER A 56 18.96 1.09 -6.49
N ASP A 57 19.17 1.64 -7.68
CA ASP A 57 20.24 1.21 -8.61
C ASP A 57 21.63 1.70 -8.20
N SER A 58 21.73 2.52 -7.15
CA SER A 58 23.00 3.02 -6.65
C SER A 58 23.79 1.95 -5.89
N THR A 59 25.10 1.96 -6.04
CA THR A 59 26.04 1.00 -5.41
C THR A 59 26.22 1.22 -3.90
N ASP A 60 25.61 2.25 -3.34
CA ASP A 60 25.68 2.61 -1.91
C ASP A 60 24.65 1.89 -1.04
N GLY A 61 23.78 1.06 -1.64
CA GLY A 61 22.72 0.37 -0.92
C GLY A 61 21.55 1.27 -0.51
N SER A 62 21.40 2.44 -1.15
CA SER A 62 20.25 3.31 -0.90
C SER A 62 18.94 2.64 -1.30
N LYS A 63 17.84 3.08 -0.69
CA LYS A 63 16.48 2.62 -1.00
C LYS A 63 15.70 3.78 -1.58
N GLU A 64 14.95 3.51 -2.63
CA GLU A 64 13.97 4.44 -3.18
C GLU A 64 12.62 4.16 -2.52
N CYS A 65 12.03 5.19 -1.90
CA CYS A 65 10.78 5.08 -1.16
C CYS A 65 9.74 6.08 -1.67
N ILE A 66 8.48 5.65 -1.73
CA ILE A 66 7.34 6.51 -2.01
C ILE A 66 6.29 6.37 -0.90
N THR A 67 5.57 7.46 -0.65
CA THR A 67 4.41 7.47 0.25
C THR A 67 3.15 7.27 -0.57
N ILE A 68 2.28 6.38 -0.13
CA ILE A 68 1.03 6.04 -0.81
C ILE A 68 -0.14 6.30 0.14
N GLU A 69 -1.20 6.93 -0.36
CA GLU A 69 -2.48 7.15 0.32
C GLU A 69 -3.27 5.84 0.46
N MET A 70 -2.66 4.86 1.12
CA MET A 70 -3.21 3.54 1.37
C MET A 70 -2.73 3.03 2.72
N ASN A 71 -3.66 2.60 3.59
CA ASN A 71 -3.32 1.98 4.86
C ASN A 71 -2.61 0.63 4.67
N SER A 72 -1.89 0.18 5.70
CA SER A 72 -1.08 -1.05 5.68
C SER A 72 -1.86 -2.29 5.28
N LYS A 73 -3.09 -2.45 5.78
CA LYS A 73 -3.95 -3.60 5.46
C LYS A 73 -4.30 -3.65 3.97
N LYS A 74 -4.66 -2.51 3.39
CA LYS A 74 -5.01 -2.41 1.97
C LYS A 74 -3.77 -2.55 1.10
N LEU A 75 -2.63 -2.00 1.51
CA LEU A 75 -1.37 -2.17 0.80
C LEU A 75 -0.93 -3.64 0.78
N PHE A 76 -1.00 -4.33 1.92
CA PHE A 76 -0.74 -5.76 2.04
C PHE A 76 -1.59 -6.61 1.09
N ALA A 77 -2.92 -6.36 1.06
CA ALA A 77 -3.82 -7.08 0.18
C ALA A 77 -3.54 -6.77 -1.31
N THR A 78 -3.20 -5.52 -1.61
CA THR A 78 -2.90 -5.09 -2.98
C THR A 78 -1.62 -5.74 -3.48
N MET A 79 -0.54 -5.74 -2.69
CA MET A 79 0.72 -6.42 -3.04
C MET A 79 0.50 -7.92 -3.34
N GLN A 80 -0.30 -8.60 -2.53
CA GLN A 80 -0.67 -10.01 -2.80
C GLN A 80 -1.44 -10.18 -4.10
N SER A 81 -2.40 -9.29 -4.40
CA SER A 81 -3.12 -9.31 -5.68
C SER A 81 -2.21 -9.07 -6.89
N LEU A 82 -1.09 -8.36 -6.68
CA LEU A 82 -0.06 -8.10 -7.70
C LEU A 82 0.98 -9.22 -7.83
N GLY A 83 0.82 -10.32 -7.07
CA GLY A 83 1.72 -11.46 -7.18
C GLY A 83 2.89 -11.46 -6.21
N PHE A 84 2.80 -10.75 -5.08
CA PHE A 84 3.84 -10.73 -4.04
C PHE A 84 3.40 -11.49 -2.79
N PHE A 85 4.33 -12.23 -2.20
CA PHE A 85 4.18 -12.76 -0.85
C PHE A 85 4.78 -11.75 0.13
N CYS A 86 4.00 -11.31 1.12
CA CYS A 86 4.45 -10.35 2.12
C CYS A 86 4.44 -10.97 3.52
N ALA A 87 5.52 -10.78 4.29
CA ALA A 87 5.64 -11.27 5.66
C ALA A 87 6.41 -10.28 6.55
N LEU A 88 6.21 -10.38 7.88
CA LEU A 88 7.09 -9.71 8.83
C LEU A 88 8.47 -10.40 8.82
N PRO A 89 9.57 -9.63 9.00
CA PRO A 89 10.88 -10.19 9.26
C PRO A 89 10.88 -11.12 10.48
N VAL A 90 11.82 -12.07 10.50
CA VAL A 90 12.03 -12.97 11.63
C VAL A 90 12.52 -12.21 12.87
N ASP A 91 13.23 -11.10 12.65
CA ASP A 91 13.70 -10.21 13.69
C ASP A 91 12.52 -9.40 14.29
N PRO A 92 12.16 -9.63 15.56
CA PRO A 92 11.02 -8.98 16.18
C PRO A 92 11.23 -7.48 16.44
N THR A 93 12.44 -6.95 16.23
CA THR A 93 12.73 -5.52 16.33
C THR A 93 12.35 -4.76 15.06
N GLN A 94 12.09 -5.46 13.97
CA GLN A 94 11.73 -4.87 12.69
C GLN A 94 10.21 -4.81 12.54
N THR A 95 9.70 -3.61 12.22
CA THR A 95 8.25 -3.33 12.13
C THR A 95 7.74 -3.27 10.70
N TYR A 96 8.65 -3.26 9.72
CA TYR A 96 8.30 -3.22 8.31
C TYR A 96 7.88 -4.61 7.81
N MET A 97 7.12 -4.65 6.73
CA MET A 97 6.76 -5.86 6.00
C MET A 97 7.70 -6.05 4.81
N GLU A 98 8.17 -7.28 4.58
CA GLU A 98 8.95 -7.66 3.41
C GLU A 98 8.04 -8.34 2.38
N CYS A 99 8.05 -7.85 1.15
CA CYS A 99 7.29 -8.38 0.03
C CYS A 99 8.23 -8.89 -1.06
N THR A 100 8.14 -10.18 -1.38
CA THR A 100 8.93 -10.86 -2.42
C THR A 100 8.03 -11.33 -3.56
N PRO A 101 8.46 -11.25 -4.83
CA PRO A 101 7.67 -11.73 -5.95
C PRO A 101 7.43 -13.24 -5.83
N MET A 102 6.20 -13.68 -6.06
CA MET A 102 5.87 -15.10 -6.09
C MET A 102 6.36 -15.70 -7.40
N HIS A 103 7.21 -16.71 -7.33
CA HIS A 103 7.51 -17.54 -8.50
C HIS A 103 6.25 -18.29 -8.91
N LYS A 104 5.79 -18.09 -10.15
CA LYS A 104 4.77 -18.98 -10.73
C LYS A 104 5.40 -20.36 -10.87
N SER A 105 4.81 -21.34 -10.18
CA SER A 105 5.11 -22.76 -10.37
C SER A 105 4.69 -23.23 -11.76
#